data_AF-K4R6K9-F1
#
_entry.id   AF-K4R6K9-F1
#
_cell.length_a   1.000
_cell.length_b   1.000
_cell.length_c   1.000
_cell.angle_alpha   90.00
_cell.angle_beta   90.00
_cell.angle_gamma   90.00
#
_symmetry.space_group_name_H-M   'P 1'
#
loop_
_entity.id
_entity.type
_entity.pdbx_description
1 polymer ?
#
loop_
_entity_poly.entity_id
_entity_poly.type
_entity_poly.pdbx_seq_one_letter_code
_entity_poly.pdbx_strand_id
1 'polypeptide(L)' 'MGEEPTWPELLLTFAMVATIPIIIGGAVLVSLIGLTMWATAPLRRRRRARAMDTH' A
#
# COMPACT_ATOMS: atom_id res chain seq x y z
N MET A 1 22.09 -34.05 -12.43
CA MET A 1 21.69 -34.63 -11.14
C MET A 1 21.29 -33.43 -10.30
N GLY A 2 19.99 -33.25 -10.05
CA GLY A 2 19.53 -32.12 -9.24
C GLY A 2 19.44 -32.59 -7.81
N GLU A 3 20.31 -32.10 -6.94
CA GLU A 3 20.13 -32.21 -5.49
C GLU A 3 18.70 -31.79 -5.12
N GLU A 4 18.06 -32.60 -4.28
CA GLU A 4 16.73 -32.29 -3.76
C GLU A 4 16.81 -31.03 -2.88
N PRO A 5 15.97 -30.01 -3.14
CA PRO A 5 16.01 -28.78 -2.38
C PRO A 5 15.68 -29.05 -0.92
N THR A 6 16.51 -28.52 -0.04
CA THR A 6 16.35 -28.66 1.41
C THR A 6 15.18 -27.81 1.92
N TRP A 7 14.62 -28.16 3.08
CA TRP A 7 13.54 -27.39 3.71
C TRP A 7 13.83 -25.88 3.85
N PRO A 8 15.04 -25.44 4.26
CA PRO A 8 15.37 -24.02 4.32
C PRO A 8 15.41 -23.33 2.96
N GLU A 9 15.90 -24.01 1.91
CA GLU A 9 15.94 -23.47 0.55
C GLU A 9 14.52 -23.26 -0.02
N LEU A 10 13.61 -24.19 0.27
CA LEU A 10 12.20 -24.06 -0.08
C LEU A 10 11.56 -22.85 0.62
N LEU A 11 11.81 -22.68 1.92
CA LEU A 11 11.28 -21.55 2.70
C LEU A 11 11.84 -20.21 2.21
N LEU A 12 13.14 -20.15 1.91
CA LEU A 12 13.80 -18.96 1.36
C LEU A 12 13.23 -18.60 -0.01
N THR A 13 13.05 -19.60 -0.88
CA THR A 13 12.46 -19.40 -2.21
C THR A 13 11.04 -18.88 -2.10
N PHE A 14 10.24 -19.48 -1.22
CA PHE A 14 8.89 -19.02 -0.94
C PHE A 14 8.87 -17.57 -0.43
N ALA A 15 9.73 -17.23 0.53
CA ALA A 15 9.83 -15.87 1.05
C ALA A 15 10.23 -14.87 -0.04
N MET A 16 11.21 -15.20 -0.88
CA MET A 16 11.62 -14.37 -2.03
C MET A 16 10.46 -14.14 -3.00
N VAL A 17 9.75 -15.20 -3.38
CA VAL A 17 8.61 -15.09 -4.31
C VAL A 17 7.46 -14.32 -3.69
N ALA A 18 7.16 -14.51 -2.40
CA ALA A 18 6.11 -13.81 -1.69
C ALA A 18 6.44 -12.34 -1.42
N THR A 19 7.72 -11.99 -1.30
CA THR A 19 8.17 -10.61 -1.04
C THR A 19 7.72 -9.65 -2.14
N ILE A 20 7.78 -10.09 -3.40
CA ILE A 20 7.44 -9.26 -4.56
C ILE A 20 5.98 -8.75 -4.51
N PRO A 21 4.95 -9.61 -4.45
CA PRO A 21 3.56 -9.15 -4.38
C PRO A 21 3.26 -8.39 -3.07
N ILE A 22 3.94 -8.70 -1.95
CA ILE A 22 3.78 -7.96 -0.70
C ILE A 22 4.25 -6.50 -0.86
N ILE A 23 5.43 -6.29 -1.43
CA ILE A 23 5.98 -4.95 -1.66
C ILE A 23 5.10 -4.19 -2.65
N ILE A 24 4.72 -4.81 -3.77
CA ILE A 24 3.88 -4.18 -4.78
C ILE A 24 2.51 -3.83 -4.18
N GLY A 25 1.86 -4.77 -3.50
CA GLY A 25 0.56 -4.55 -2.86
C GLY A 25 0.62 -3.46 -1.80
N GLY A 26 1.66 -3.47 -0.96
CA GLY A 26 1.90 -2.45 0.05
C GLY A 26 2.11 -1.06 -0.57
N ALA A 27 2.95 -0.95 -1.60
CA ALA A 27 3.19 0.30 -2.31
C ALA A 27 1.92 0.85 -2.96
N VAL A 28 1.14 0.00 -3.61
CA VAL A 28 -0.15 0.38 -4.22
C VAL A 28 -1.14 0.88 -3.16
N LEU A 29 -1.27 0.17 -2.03
CA LEU A 29 -2.15 0.58 -0.92
C LEU A 29 -1.72 1.92 -0.33
N VAL A 30 -0.43 2.09 -0.03
CA VAL A 30 0.10 3.35 0.53
C VAL A 30 -0.11 4.50 -0.46
N SER A 31 0.15 4.28 -1.74
CA SER A 31 -0.07 5.27 -2.78
C SER A 31 -1.56 5.66 -2.89
N LEU A 32 -2.46 4.67 -2.88
CA LEU A 32 -3.91 4.90 -2.93
C LEU A 32 -4.41 5.65 -1.69
N ILE A 33 -3.96 5.28 -0.49
CA ILE A 33 -4.32 5.96 0.75
C ILE A 33 -3.80 7.39 0.73
N GLY A 34 -2.54 7.60 0.36
CA GLY A 34 -1.93 8.92 0.26
C GLY A 34 -2.66 9.81 -0.75
N LEU A 35 -3.00 9.26 -1.92
CA LEU A 35 -3.78 9.96 -2.94
C LEU A 35 -5.19 10.29 -2.45
N THR A 36 -5.86 9.35 -1.77
CA THR A 36 -7.19 9.55 -1.20
C THR A 36 -7.18 10.65 -0.15
N MET A 37 -6.18 10.67 0.74
CA MET A 37 -6.00 11.74 1.71
C MET A 37 -5.70 13.08 1.04
N TRP A 38 -4.84 13.09 0.03
CA TRP A 38 -4.54 14.30 -0.73
C TRP A 38 -5.78 14.85 -1.44
N ALA A 39 -6.59 14.00 -2.06
CA ALA A 39 -7.82 14.40 -2.74
C ALA A 39 -8.91 14.89 -1.75
N THR A 40 -8.99 14.30 -0.57
CA THR A 40 -9.96 14.67 0.47
C THR A 40 -9.54 15.89 1.30
N ALA A 41 -8.25 16.21 1.39
CA ALA A 41 -7.73 17.39 2.08
C ALA A 41 -8.34 18.73 1.59
N PRO A 42 -8.37 19.05 0.29
CA PRO A 42 -9.01 20.27 -0.21
C PRO A 42 -10.54 20.23 -0.08
N LEU A 43 -11.17 19.05 -0.15
CA LEU A 43 -12.61 18.91 0.10
C LEU A 43 -12.96 19.26 1.55
N ARG A 44 -12.15 18.81 2.51
CA ARG A 44 -12.29 19.17 3.93
C ARG A 44 -12.08 20.67 4.17
N ARG A 45 -11.13 21.29 3.46
CA ARG A 45 -10.88 22.74 3.54
C ARG A 45 -12.06 23.55 2.98
N ARG A 46 -12.63 23.13 1.84
CA ARG A 46 -13.79 23.80 1.21
C ARG A 46 -15.08 23.65 2.02
N ARG A 47 -15.31 22.49 2.65
CA ARG A 47 -16.47 22.29 3.54
C ARG A 47 -16.42 23.22 4.76
N ARG A 48 -15.25 23.44 5.35
CA ARG A 48 -15.09 24.38 6.48
C ARG A 48 -15.33 25.84 6.07
N ALA A 49 -14.88 26.24 4.88
CA ALA A 49 -15.12 27.60 4.38
C ALA A 49 -16.62 27.88 4.19
N ARG A 50 -17.37 26.97 3.54
CA ARG A 50 -18.83 27.13 3.38
C ARG A 50 -19.60 27.15 4.71
N ALA A 51 -19.14 26.41 5.72
CA ALA A 51 -19.76 26.42 7.05
C ALA A 51 -19.56 27.77 7.78
N MET A 52 -18.49 28.51 7.46
CA MET A 52 -18.27 29.87 7.98
C MET A 52 -19.09 30.93 7.23
N ASP A 53 -19.38 30.73 5.94
CA ASP A 53 -20.17 31.67 5.14
C ASP A 53 -21.69 31.62 5.45
N THR A 54 -22.16 30.67 6.26
CA THR A 54 -23.59 30.51 6.60
C THR A 54 -23.95 31.04 8.01
N HIS A 55 -23.04 31.73 8.68
CA HIS A 55 -23.23 32.37 9.99
C HIS A 55 -23.00 33.87 9.89
#